data_AF-A0A2S4JMU1-F1
#
_entry.id   AF-A0A2S4JMU1-F1
#
_cell.length_a   1.000
_cell.length_b   1.000
_cell.length_c   1.000
_cell.angle_alpha   90.00
_cell.angle_beta   90.00
_cell.angle_gamma   90.00
#
_symmetry.space_group_name_H-M   'P 1'
#
loop_
_entity.id
_entity.type
_entity.pdbx_description
1 polymer ?
#
loop_
_entity_poly.entity_id
_entity_poly.type
_entity_poly.pdbx_seq_one_letter_code
_entity_poly.pdbx_strand_id
1 'polypeptide(L)'
;MKFVVTDDFKFWCSTFVISGKMKEFEQNARVELCWVDQQKNHLRVTGTVDVSSGPEKKRELLRLHPGAKGLFKDEHDPNLVLVEVTPSRVRWKEHSFGEYHEVE
;
A
#
# COMPACT_ATOMS: atom_id res chain seq x y z
N MET A 1 6.50 5.51 -1.93
CA MET A 1 5.75 4.99 -0.77
C MET A 1 6.30 3.60 -0.47
N LYS A 2 6.61 3.30 0.78
CA LYS A 2 7.07 1.96 1.18
C LYS A 2 5.86 1.18 1.69
N PHE A 3 5.80 -0.09 1.34
CA PHE A 3 4.70 -0.98 1.72
C PHE A 3 5.26 -2.13 2.57
N VAL A 4 4.46 -2.56 3.53
CA VAL A 4 4.60 -3.84 4.21
C VAL A 4 3.64 -4.81 3.53
N VAL A 5 4.11 -6.02 3.23
CA VAL A 5 3.26 -7.10 2.75
C VAL A 5 2.95 -7.98 3.95
N THR A 6 1.68 -8.17 4.26
CA THR A 6 1.22 -9.00 5.37
C THR A 6 1.16 -10.48 4.97
N ASP A 7 1.06 -11.37 5.95
CA ASP A 7 0.98 -12.82 5.74
C ASP A 7 -0.28 -13.22 4.94
N ASP A 8 -1.37 -12.47 5.06
CA ASP A 8 -2.61 -12.63 4.28
C ASP A 8 -2.57 -11.89 2.92
N PHE A 9 -1.37 -11.56 2.44
CA PHE A 9 -1.11 -10.94 1.14
C PHE A 9 -1.82 -9.59 0.93
N LYS A 10 -1.86 -8.76 1.97
CA LYS A 10 -2.31 -7.37 1.88
C LYS A 10 -1.12 -6.42 1.88
N PHE A 11 -1.33 -5.25 1.28
CA PHE A 11 -0.30 -4.22 1.21
C PHE A 11 -0.67 -3.08 2.15
N TRP A 12 0.12 -2.89 3.19
CA TRP A 12 -0.06 -1.80 4.15
C TRP A 12 0.94 -0.68 3.90
N CYS A 13 0.49 0.56 3.98
CA CYS A 13 1.38 1.72 4.05
C CYS A 13 0.79 2.82 4.94
N SER A 14 1.66 3.72 5.40
CA SER A 14 1.24 4.93 6.09
C SER A 14 1.07 6.10 5.12
N THR A 15 0.06 6.92 5.36
CA THR A 15 -0.07 8.26 4.77
C THR A 15 -0.52 9.26 5.85
N PHE A 16 -0.46 10.55 5.50
CA PHE A 16 -1.02 11.62 6.31
C PHE A 16 -2.50 11.85 5.98
N VAL A 17 -3.31 12.17 7.00
CA VAL A 17 -4.72 12.54 6.83
C VAL A 17 -4.93 13.71 5.87
N ILE A 18 -3.98 14.64 5.79
CA ILE A 18 -4.02 15.79 4.87
C ILE A 18 -3.71 15.44 3.42
N SER A 19 -3.37 14.18 3.11
CA SER A 19 -3.01 13.78 1.76
C SER A 19 -4.22 13.87 0.82
N GLY A 20 -4.02 14.42 -0.39
CA GLY A 20 -5.05 14.45 -1.43
C GLY A 20 -5.66 13.07 -1.75
N LYS A 21 -4.88 12.00 -1.55
CA LYS A 21 -5.31 10.61 -1.71
C LYS A 21 -6.54 10.26 -0.87
N MET A 22 -6.72 10.89 0.29
CA MET A 22 -7.87 10.59 1.15
C MET A 22 -9.19 10.90 0.45
N LYS A 23 -9.27 12.06 -0.22
CA LYS A 23 -10.45 12.44 -1.01
C LYS A 23 -10.64 11.53 -2.21
N GLU A 24 -9.55 11.12 -2.85
CA GLU A 24 -9.60 10.19 -3.99
C GLU A 24 -10.13 8.81 -3.54
N PHE A 25 -9.68 8.28 -2.40
CA PHE A 25 -10.12 7.00 -1.85
C PHE A 25 -11.59 7.02 -1.41
N GLU A 26 -12.05 8.13 -0.81
CA GLU A 26 -13.47 8.33 -0.46
C GLU A 26 -14.38 8.31 -1.70
N GLN A 27 -13.90 8.84 -2.83
CA GLN A 27 -14.64 8.85 -4.09
C GLN A 27 -14.58 7.51 -4.82
N ASN A 28 -13.42 6.85 -4.79
CA ASN A 28 -13.20 5.56 -5.45
C ASN A 28 -12.06 4.79 -4.78
N ALA A 29 -12.41 3.67 -4.13
CA ALA A 29 -11.46 2.82 -3.45
C ALA A 29 -10.57 1.96 -4.38
N ARG A 30 -10.82 1.94 -5.70
CA ARG A 30 -10.04 1.13 -6.65
C ARG A 30 -8.67 1.75 -6.87
N VAL A 31 -7.62 0.96 -6.68
CA VAL A 31 -6.23 1.39 -6.83
C VAL A 31 -5.42 0.41 -7.66
N GLU A 32 -4.31 0.90 -8.19
CA GLU A 32 -3.24 0.04 -8.72
C GLU A 32 -1.89 0.48 -8.15
N LEU A 33 -1.17 -0.48 -7.57
CA LEU A 33 0.19 -0.31 -7.09
C LEU A 33 1.16 -0.77 -8.16
N CYS A 34 2.14 0.07 -8.50
CA CYS A 34 3.13 -0.20 -9.53
C CYS A 34 4.54 -0.15 -8.95
N TRP A 35 5.32 -1.21 -9.18
CA TRP A 35 6.74 -1.27 -8.84
C TRP A 35 7.56 -1.60 -10.06
N VAL A 36 8.81 -1.13 -10.02
CA VAL A 36 9.85 -1.50 -10.96
C VAL A 36 11.05 -1.96 -10.13
N ASP A 37 11.54 -3.16 -10.41
CA ASP A 37 12.71 -3.70 -9.72
C ASP A 37 14.03 -3.16 -10.31
N GLN A 38 15.17 -3.64 -9.80
CA GLN A 38 16.48 -3.23 -10.29
C GLN A 38 16.76 -3.69 -11.73
N GLN A 39 16.15 -4.81 -12.15
CA GLN A 39 16.26 -5.37 -13.51
C GLN A 39 15.27 -4.72 -14.49
N LYS A 40 14.48 -3.74 -14.03
CA LYS A 40 13.43 -3.05 -14.79
C LYS A 40 12.22 -3.93 -15.10
N ASN A 41 12.03 -5.02 -14.36
CA ASN A 41 10.80 -5.79 -14.41
C ASN A 41 9.70 -5.00 -13.69
N HIS A 42 8.46 -5.14 -14.16
CA HIS A 42 7.32 -4.43 -13.60
C HIS A 42 6.46 -5.38 -12.79
N LEU A 43 5.95 -4.89 -11.66
CA LEU A 43 4.87 -5.52 -10.90
C LEU A 43 3.71 -4.52 -10.79
N ARG A 44 2.51 -4.97 -11.12
CA ARG A 44 1.26 -4.22 -11.00
C ARG A 44 0.28 -5.02 -10.16
N VAL A 45 -0.23 -4.40 -9.11
CA VAL A 45 -1.23 -5.00 -8.22
C VAL A 45 -2.46 -4.11 -8.24
N THR A 46 -3.54 -4.59 -8.86
CA THR A 46 -4.85 -3.95 -8.77
C THR A 46 -5.53 -4.44 -7.49
N GLY A 47 -6.25 -3.54 -6.82
CA GLY A 47 -6.97 -3.88 -5.60
C GLY A 47 -7.94 -2.80 -5.15
N THR A 48 -8.40 -2.94 -3.91
CA THR A 48 -9.25 -1.94 -3.24
C THR A 48 -8.60 -1.47 -1.95
N VAL A 49 -8.76 -0.19 -1.65
CA VAL A 49 -8.27 0.45 -0.43
C VAL A 49 -9.30 0.41 0.69
N ASP A 50 -8.82 0.16 1.90
CA ASP A 50 -9.50 0.44 3.16
C ASP A 50 -8.61 1.32 4.05
N VAL A 51 -9.18 2.38 4.61
CA VAL A 51 -8.53 3.34 5.52
C VAL A 51 -9.13 3.33 6.94
N SER A 52 -10.14 2.50 7.18
CA SER A 52 -10.93 2.44 8.44
C SER A 52 -10.24 1.70 9.59
N SER A 53 -8.92 1.68 9.58
CA SER A 53 -8.11 0.90 10.53
C SER A 53 -8.13 1.44 11.96
N GLY A 54 -8.20 0.52 12.92
CA GLY A 54 -8.09 0.82 14.35
C GLY A 54 -6.63 0.95 14.85
N PRO A 55 -6.44 1.40 16.11
CA PRO A 55 -5.12 1.59 16.70
C PRO A 55 -4.22 0.34 16.70
N GLU A 56 -4.80 -0.86 16.81
CA GLU A 56 -4.04 -2.11 16.81
C GLU A 56 -3.29 -2.34 15.49
N LYS A 57 -3.97 -2.20 14.35
CA LYS A 57 -3.33 -2.32 13.02
C LYS A 57 -2.31 -1.20 12.81
N LYS A 58 -2.59 0.02 13.26
CA LYS A 58 -1.65 1.16 13.16
C LYS A 58 -0.37 0.92 13.95
N ARG A 59 -0.48 0.38 15.17
CA ARG A 59 0.67 -0.03 16.01
C ARG A 59 1.52 -1.06 15.29
N GLU A 60 0.87 -2.06 14.70
CA GLU A 60 1.56 -3.12 13.96
C GLU A 60 2.26 -2.60 12.70
N LEU A 61 1.61 -1.70 11.95
CA LEU A 61 2.25 -1.00 10.83
C LEU A 61 3.51 -0.25 11.27
N LEU A 62 3.45 0.52 12.36
CA LEU A 62 4.61 1.26 12.88
C LEU A 62 5.75 0.31 13.32
N ARG A 63 5.41 -0.88 13.84
CA ARG A 63 6.37 -1.93 14.18
C ARG A 63 7.05 -2.50 12.94
N LEU A 64 6.27 -2.82 11.89
CA LEU A 64 6.73 -3.47 10.66
C LEU A 64 7.39 -2.51 9.67
N HIS A 65 7.14 -1.21 9.76
CA HIS A 65 7.58 -0.22 8.79
C HIS A 65 8.61 0.77 9.40
N PRO A 66 9.93 0.45 9.37
CA PRO A 66 10.96 1.32 9.95
C PRO A 66 10.97 2.75 9.39
N GLY A 67 10.56 2.93 8.13
CA GLY A 67 10.49 4.24 7.49
C GLY A 67 9.37 5.15 8.01
N ALA A 68 8.50 4.65 8.89
CA ALA A 68 7.47 5.45 9.56
C ALA A 68 7.97 6.00 10.90
N LYS A 69 9.11 5.49 11.41
CA LYS A 69 9.71 5.97 12.66
C LYS A 69 10.08 7.44 12.53
N GLY A 70 9.60 8.26 13.46
CA GLY A 70 9.83 9.71 13.49
C GLY A 70 8.86 10.54 12.65
N LEU A 71 7.98 9.93 11.85
CA LEU A 71 6.93 10.66 11.11
C LEU A 71 5.63 10.81 11.90
N PHE A 72 5.35 9.85 12.78
CA PHE A 72 4.16 9.81 13.63
C PHE A 72 4.58 9.56 15.06
N LYS A 73 3.82 10.12 16.01
CA LYS A 73 4.12 9.97 17.44
C LYS A 73 3.92 8.53 17.92
N ASP A 74 2.74 7.97 17.63
CA ASP A 74 2.29 6.64 18.05
C ASP A 74 1.08 6.21 17.21
N GLU A 75 0.46 5.07 17.52
CA GLU A 75 -0.73 4.54 16.85
C GLU A 75 -1.99 5.41 17.00
N HIS A 76 -1.98 6.37 17.93
CA HIS A 76 -3.06 7.32 18.19
C HIS A 76 -2.82 8.68 17.56
N ASP A 77 -1.72 8.87 16.81
CA ASP A 77 -1.47 10.10 16.08
C ASP A 77 -2.64 10.38 15.11
N PRO A 78 -3.35 11.51 15.25
CA PRO A 78 -4.51 11.83 14.41
C PRO A 78 -4.13 12.03 12.94
N ASN A 79 -2.85 12.27 12.65
CA ASN A 79 -2.36 12.40 11.28
C ASN A 79 -2.06 11.05 10.63
N LEU A 80 -1.91 9.98 11.42
CA LEU A 80 -1.59 8.65 10.92
C LEU A 80 -2.84 7.98 10.34
N VAL A 81 -2.78 7.73 9.04
CA VAL A 81 -3.71 6.85 8.33
C VAL A 81 -2.93 5.62 7.84
N LEU A 82 -3.39 4.43 8.22
CA LEU A 82 -2.98 3.20 7.57
C LEU A 82 -3.90 2.96 6.38
N VAL A 83 -3.28 2.79 5.22
CA VAL A 83 -3.93 2.40 3.97
C VAL A 83 -3.67 0.91 3.79
N GLU A 84 -4.73 0.12 3.79
CA GLU A 84 -4.71 -1.32 3.52
C GLU A 84 -5.21 -1.54 2.09
N VAL A 85 -4.40 -2.16 1.23
CA VAL A 85 -4.82 -2.57 -0.11
C VAL A 85 -5.03 -4.07 -0.11
N THR A 86 -6.26 -4.49 -0.42
CA THR A 86 -6.60 -5.89 -0.70
C THR A 86 -6.47 -6.14 -2.20
N PRO A 87 -5.51 -6.98 -2.64
CA PRO A 87 -5.31 -7.29 -4.05
C PRO A 87 -6.51 -8.03 -4.65
N SER A 88 -6.81 -7.74 -5.91
CA SER A 88 -7.77 -8.48 -6.72
C SER A 88 -7.16 -9.01 -8.02
N ARG A 89 -6.02 -8.45 -8.47
CA ARG A 89 -5.30 -8.89 -9.65
C ARG A 89 -3.82 -8.54 -9.55
N VAL A 90 -2.95 -9.51 -9.75
CA VAL A 90 -1.50 -9.32 -9.74
C VAL A 90 -0.93 -9.67 -11.09
N ARG A 91 -0.12 -8.75 -11.63
CA ARG A 91 0.48 -8.89 -12.96
C ARG A 91 1.93 -8.47 -12.92
N TRP A 92 2.77 -9.20 -13.61
CA TRP A 92 4.18 -8.85 -13.75
C TRP A 92 4.62 -8.96 -15.20
N LYS A 93 5.71 -8.27 -15.54
CA LYS A 93 6.41 -8.49 -16.80
C LYS A 93 7.89 -8.24 -16.67
N GLU A 94 8.65 -8.85 -17.56
CA GLU A 94 10.05 -8.55 -17.73
C GLU A 94 10.25 -7.13 -18.32
N HIS A 95 11.47 -6.62 -18.19
CA HIS A 95 11.87 -5.40 -18.89
C HIS A 95 11.61 -5.51 -20.41
N SER A 96 11.43 -4.36 -21.09
CA SER A 96 11.10 -4.25 -22.53
C SER A 96 9.60 -4.33 -22.89
N PHE A 97 9.29 -4.47 -24.19
CA PHE A 97 7.96 -4.32 -24.81
C PHE A 97 7.04 -5.55 -24.69
N GLY A 98 7.27 -6.43 -23.71
CA GLY A 98 6.43 -7.61 -23.49
C GLY A 98 5.08 -7.32 -22.84
N GLU A 99 4.19 -8.31 -22.92
CA GLU A 99 2.88 -8.35 -22.26
C GLU A 99 3.01 -8.70 -20.77
N TYR A 100 1.97 -8.39 -19.99
CA TYR A 100 1.91 -8.77 -18.58
C TYR A 100 1.41 -10.20 -18.41
N HIS A 101 2.12 -10.97 -17.58
CA HIS A 101 1.70 -12.26 -17.07
C HIS A 101 0.90 -12.08 -15.78
N GLU A 102 -0.25 -12.74 -15.67
CA GLU A 102 -1.05 -12.78 -14.46
C GLU A 102 -0.51 -13.85 -13.51
N VAL A 103 -0.54 -13.56 -12.21
CA VAL A 103 -0.18 -14.52 -11.16
C VAL A 103 -1.46 -15.19 -10.67
N GLU A 104 -1.50 -16.52 -10.75
CA GLU A 104 -2.58 -17.37 -10.21
C GLU A 104 -2.46 -17.60 -8.70
#